data_AF-A0A1V5ASC5-F1
#
_entry.id   AF-A0A1V5ASC5-F1
#
_cell.length_a   1.000
_cell.length_b   1.000
_cell.length_c   1.000
_cell.angle_alpha   90.00
_cell.angle_beta   90.00
_cell.angle_gamma   90.00
#
_symmetry.space_group_name_H-M   'P 1'
#
loop_
_entity.id
_entity.type
_entity.pdbx_description
1 polymer ?
#
loop_
_entity_poly.entity_id
_entity_poly.type
_entity_poly.pdbx_seq_one_letter_code
_entity_poly.pdbx_strand_id
1 'polypeptide(L)' 'MGTEIKTWQIIDGKLTSVVTALKDEGRTEPYDLEPWLASNPEIIGADIMIIGRQVMTKSGPIDLLGIDKSGNTVII' A
#
# COMPACT_ATOMS: atom_id res chain seq x y z
N MET A 1 10.11 26.86 -5.85
CA MET A 1 9.73 26.01 -6.99
C MET A 1 9.91 24.57 -6.55
N GLY A 2 8.83 23.79 -6.50
CA GLY A 2 8.86 22.39 -6.05
C GLY A 2 8.84 21.43 -7.22
N THR A 3 9.43 20.26 -7.04
CA THR A 3 9.39 19.15 -8.00
C THR A 3 7.99 18.51 -7.98
N GLU A 4 7.40 18.28 -9.16
CA GLU A 4 6.11 17.57 -9.30
C GLU A 4 6.40 16.14 -9.80
N ILE A 5 5.94 15.13 -9.07
CA ILE A 5 6.05 13.72 -9.47
C ILE A 5 4.76 13.33 -10.18
N LYS A 6 4.87 12.77 -11.39
CA LYS A 6 3.74 12.27 -12.18
C LYS A 6 3.99 10.82 -12.58
N THR A 7 2.92 10.09 -12.82
CA THR A 7 2.95 8.68 -13.22
C THR A 7 2.55 8.57 -14.69
N TRP A 8 3.26 7.75 -15.45
CA TRP A 8 2.92 7.44 -16.84
C TRP A 8 2.86 5.93 -17.04
N GLN A 9 1.93 5.48 -17.87
CA GLN A 9 1.80 4.09 -18.31
C GLN A 9 2.04 4.01 -19.81
N ILE A 10 2.71 2.95 -20.27
CA ILE A 10 2.87 2.68 -21.70
C ILE A 10 1.67 1.86 -22.17
N ILE A 11 0.86 2.44 -23.06
CA ILE A 11 -0.28 1.79 -23.71
C ILE A 11 -0.03 1.89 -25.23
N ASP A 12 0.02 0.75 -25.92
CA ASP A 12 0.30 0.66 -27.36
C ASP A 12 1.56 1.42 -27.81
N GLY A 13 2.62 1.35 -27.00
CA GLY A 13 3.89 2.01 -27.29
C GLY A 13 3.90 3.54 -27.10
N LYS A 14 2.82 4.12 -26.55
CA LYS A 14 2.73 5.54 -26.21
C LYS A 14 2.70 5.74 -24.70
N LEU A 15 3.42 6.75 -24.23
CA LEU A 15 3.36 7.20 -22.84
C LEU A 15 2.06 7.97 -22.62
N THR A 16 1.21 7.46 -21.74
CA THR A 16 -0.05 8.09 -21.34
C THR A 16 0.08 8.50 -19.87
N SER A 17 -0.20 9.77 -19.57
CA SER A 17 -0.19 10.26 -18.19
C SER A 17 -1.31 9.57 -17.41
N VAL A 18 -0.96 9.01 -16.25
CA VAL A 18 -1.91 8.40 -15.32
C VAL A 18 -2.10 9.38 -14.17
N VAL A 19 -3.29 9.97 -14.11
CA VAL A 19 -3.74 10.79 -12.99
C VAL A 19 -5.05 10.15 -12.51
N THR A 20 -4.94 8.97 -11.90
CA THR A 20 -6.09 8.21 -11.40
C THR A 20 -5.93 8.00 -9.90
N ALA A 21 -7.00 8.18 -9.15
CA ALA A 21 -7.08 7.68 -7.77
C ALA A 21 -7.57 6.23 -7.79
N LEU A 22 -7.26 5.45 -6.75
CA LEU A 22 -7.80 4.08 -6.59
C LEU A 22 -9.33 4.04 -6.80
N LYS A 23 -10.03 5.03 -6.25
CA LYS A 23 -11.49 5.19 -6.40
C LYS A 23 -11.94 5.31 -7.85
N ASP A 24 -11.19 6.04 -8.68
CA ASP A 24 -11.55 6.28 -10.08
C ASP A 24 -11.39 5.01 -10.93
N GLU A 25 -10.56 4.07 -10.46
CA GLU A 25 -10.38 2.74 -11.06
C GLU A 25 -11.27 1.66 -10.45
N GLY A 26 -12.23 2.03 -9.57
CA GLY A 26 -13.09 1.07 -8.88
C GLY A 26 -12.35 0.19 -7.87
N ARG A 27 -11.13 0.57 -7.48
CA ARG A 27 -10.33 -0.11 -6.45
C ARG A 27 -10.64 0.48 -5.08
N THR A 28 -10.57 -0.37 -4.07
CA THR A 28 -10.89 -0.03 -2.68
C THR A 28 -9.79 -0.47 -1.73
N GLU A 29 -9.72 0.16 -0.56
CA GLU A 29 -8.69 -0.15 0.44
C GLU A 29 -8.72 -1.62 0.89
N PRO A 30 -9.86 -2.17 1.37
CA PRO A 30 -9.87 -3.52 1.93
C PRO A 30 -9.64 -4.64 0.91
N TYR A 31 -10.06 -4.41 -0.34
CA TYR A 31 -10.06 -5.45 -1.38
C TYR A 31 -8.88 -5.35 -2.37
N ASP A 32 -8.27 -4.17 -2.51
CA ASP A 32 -7.20 -3.95 -3.49
C ASP A 32 -5.92 -3.44 -2.83
N LEU A 33 -5.98 -2.38 -2.02
CA LEU A 33 -4.78 -1.78 -1.45
C LEU A 33 -4.17 -2.68 -0.37
N GLU A 34 -4.95 -3.10 0.62
CA GLU A 34 -4.43 -3.94 1.71
C GLU A 34 -3.86 -5.27 1.22
N PRO A 35 -4.51 -6.05 0.33
CA PRO A 35 -3.90 -7.26 -0.21
C PRO A 35 -2.63 -6.99 -1.01
N TRP A 36 -2.56 -5.86 -1.73
CA TRP A 36 -1.36 -5.49 -2.47
C TRP A 36 -0.19 -5.15 -1.54
N LEU A 37 -0.44 -4.36 -0.50
CA LEU A 37 0.55 -4.05 0.54
C LEU A 37 0.98 -5.30 1.31
N ALA A 38 0.05 -6.17 1.66
CA ALA A 38 0.35 -7.43 2.36
C ALA A 38 1.15 -8.41 1.49
N SER A 39 0.98 -8.38 0.17
CA SER A 39 1.76 -9.20 -0.77
C SER A 39 3.11 -8.60 -1.16
N ASN A 40 3.31 -7.29 -0.97
CA ASN A 40 4.55 -6.57 -1.30
C ASN A 40 4.94 -5.60 -0.16
N PRO A 41 5.24 -6.09 1.05
CA PRO A 41 5.50 -5.25 2.22
C PRO A 41 6.74 -4.35 2.08
N GLU A 42 7.67 -4.72 1.18
CA GLU A 42 8.84 -3.94 0.80
C GLU A 42 8.54 -2.53 0.27
N ILE A 43 7.32 -2.28 -0.20
CA ILE A 43 6.83 -0.95 -0.62
C ILE A 43 6.76 0.01 0.58
N ILE A 44 6.52 -0.54 1.77
CA ILE A 44 6.25 0.20 3.01
C ILE A 44 7.54 0.35 3.82
N GLY A 45 8.45 -0.62 3.71
CA GLY A 45 9.76 -0.60 4.34
C GLY A 45 10.50 -1.92 4.17
N ALA A 46 11.83 -1.87 4.26
CA ALA A 46 12.65 -3.07 4.19
C ALA A 46 12.43 -3.97 5.41
N ASP A 47 12.48 -5.30 5.19
CA ASP A 47 12.46 -6.33 6.22
C ASP A 47 11.21 -6.32 7.14
N ILE A 48 10.06 -5.87 6.63
CA ILE A 48 8.77 -5.95 7.35
C ILE A 48 8.07 -7.27 7.00
N MET A 49 7.72 -8.03 8.03
CA MET A 49 6.85 -9.21 7.90
C MET A 49 5.45 -8.87 8.39
N ILE A 50 4.44 -8.99 7.52
CA ILE A 50 3.04 -8.84 7.90
C ILE A 50 2.58 -10.10 8.65
N ILE A 51 2.03 -9.91 9.84
CA ILE A 51 1.59 -10.98 10.75
C ILE A 51 0.08 -10.96 11.02
N GLY A 52 -0.62 -9.92 10.60
CA GLY A 52 -2.07 -9.81 10.76
C GLY A 52 -2.69 -8.78 9.81
N ARG A 53 -3.95 -9.02 9.46
CA ARG A 53 -4.79 -8.12 8.67
C ARG A 53 -6.09 -7.86 9.44
N GLN A 54 -6.60 -6.63 9.42
CA GLN A 54 -7.84 -6.23 10.09
C GLN A 54 -7.86 -6.72 11.56
N VAL A 55 -6.75 -6.52 12.27
CA VAL A 55 -6.54 -7.04 13.63
C VAL A 55 -7.35 -6.21 14.61
N MET A 56 -8.39 -6.82 15.20
CA MET A 56 -9.22 -6.13 16.19
C MET A 56 -8.44 -5.82 17.47
N THR A 57 -8.43 -4.54 17.84
CA THR A 57 -7.94 -4.05 19.13
C THR A 57 -9.08 -3.46 19.96
N LYS A 58 -8.78 -3.03 21.18
CA LYS A 58 -9.76 -2.33 22.04
C LYS A 58 -10.24 -1.00 21.46
N SER A 59 -9.46 -0.40 20.56
CA SER A 59 -9.74 0.91 19.96
C SER A 59 -10.29 0.82 18.55
N GLY A 60 -10.41 -0.39 17.99
CA GLY A 60 -10.84 -0.63 16.61
C GLY A 60 -9.91 -1.59 15.86
N PRO A 61 -10.24 -1.92 14.61
CA PRO A 61 -9.38 -2.72 13.74
C PRO A 61 -8.10 -1.94 13.35
N ILE A 62 -6.98 -2.65 13.30
CA ILE A 62 -5.76 -2.22 12.61
C ILE A 62 -5.76 -2.86 11.22
N ASP A 63 -5.56 -2.07 10.16
CA ASP A 63 -5.60 -2.57 8.79
C ASP A 63 -4.52 -3.63 8.54
N LEU A 64 -3.26 -3.31 8.84
CA LEU A 64 -2.15 -4.26 8.75
C LEU A 64 -1.24 -4.18 10.00
N LEU A 65 -0.92 -5.36 10.55
CA LEU A 65 0.01 -5.51 11.66
C LEU A 65 1.26 -6.25 11.17
N GLY A 66 2.43 -5.66 11.38
CA GLY A 66 3.72 -6.22 11.01
C GLY A 66 4.74 -6.24 12.13
N ILE A 67 5.86 -6.90 11.87
CA ILE A 67 7.06 -6.91 12.71
C ILE A 67 8.30 -6.65 11.83
N ASP A 68 9.23 -5.82 12.28
CA ASP A 68 10.52 -5.59 11.61
C ASP A 68 11.60 -6.59 12.05
N LYS A 69 12.77 -6.56 11.42
CA LYS A 69 13.91 -7.43 11.78
C LYS A 69 14.41 -7.30 13.23
N SER A 70 14.10 -6.21 13.91
CA SER A 70 14.50 -5.98 15.32
C SER A 70 13.43 -6.47 16.29
N GLY A 71 12.30 -6.97 15.80
CA GLY A 71 11.16 -7.38 16.60
C GLY A 71 10.23 -6.23 17.00
N ASN A 72 10.39 -5.04 16.42
CA ASN A 72 9.48 -3.92 16.69
C ASN A 72 8.14 -4.15 15.99
N THR A 73 7.06 -3.78 16.66
CA THR A 73 5.73 -3.77 16.06
C THR A 73 5.61 -2.63 15.06
N VAL A 74 5.12 -2.93 13.86
CA VAL A 74 4.81 -1.98 12.80
C VAL A 74 3.30 -1.95 12.62
N ILE A 75 2.70 -0.76 12.72
CA ILE A 75 1.27 -0.53 12.52
C ILE A 75 1.13 0.27 11.23
N ILE A 76 0.38 -0.29 10.29
CA ILE A 76 0.17 0.25 8.94
C ILE A 76 -1.32 0.47 8.75
#